data_AF-A0A8C5D505-F1
#
_entry.id   AF-A0A8C5D505-F1
#
_cell.length_a   1.000
_cell.length_b   1.000
_cell.length_c   1.000
_cell.angle_alpha   90.00
_cell.angle_beta   90.00
_cell.angle_gamma   90.00
#
_symmetry.space_group_name_H-M   'P 1'
#
loop_
_entity.id
_entity.type
_entity.pdbx_description
1 polymer ?
#
loop_
_entity_poly.entity_id
_entity_poly.type
_entity_poly.pdbx_seq_one_letter_code
_entity_poly.pdbx_strand_id
1 'polypeptide(L)'
;MEAGKDKLYCGEHGFMEKGSRRIVCPLDPKHTVCEDKLHTHMLKCNAKEKPKPVYYVENINAGLFLTLFMFILLISMLLLLFILLLFTGLCLDVDEHVLSHSVLHQELKNPKNGDSAHKHLRQQVSSQWAHSVMW
;
A
#
# COMPACT_ATOMS: atom_id res chain seq x y z
N MET A 1 -18.68 38.63 17.82
CA MET A 1 -19.76 38.66 16.82
C MET A 1 -21.06 38.64 17.58
N GLU A 2 -21.76 39.78 17.69
CA GLU A 2 -22.97 39.90 18.50
C GLU A 2 -24.19 40.06 17.61
N ALA A 3 -25.31 39.43 18.00
CA ALA A 3 -26.58 39.70 17.38
C ALA A 3 -27.04 41.10 17.80
N GLY A 4 -27.61 41.86 16.85
CA GLY A 4 -28.20 43.16 17.18
C GLY A 4 -29.31 43.00 18.21
N LYS A 5 -29.61 44.06 18.98
CA LYS A 5 -30.76 44.07 19.89
C LYS A 5 -32.00 43.54 19.14
N ASP A 6 -32.63 42.52 19.71
CA ASP A 6 -33.81 41.83 19.19
C ASP A 6 -33.60 40.92 17.95
N LYS A 7 -32.35 40.54 17.64
CA LYS A 7 -32.06 39.51 16.61
C LYS A 7 -31.52 38.25 17.25
N LEU A 8 -31.94 37.09 16.74
CA LEU A 8 -31.44 35.78 17.20
C LEU A 8 -30.03 35.47 16.66
N TYR A 9 -29.65 36.07 15.53
CA TYR A 9 -28.39 35.80 14.85
C TYR A 9 -27.67 37.09 14.49
N CYS A 10 -26.32 37.07 14.50
CA CYS A 10 -25.50 38.21 14.04
C CYS A 10 -25.65 38.43 12.53
N GLY A 11 -25.20 39.59 12.03
CA GLY A 11 -25.36 39.97 10.62
C GLY A 11 -24.84 38.93 9.61
N GLU A 12 -23.79 38.18 9.97
CA GLU A 12 -23.25 37.09 9.15
C GLU A 12 -24.09 35.80 9.18
N HIS A 13 -24.89 35.60 10.23
CA HIS A 13 -25.73 34.41 10.43
C HIS A 13 -27.24 34.69 10.27
N GLY A 14 -27.62 35.92 9.90
CA GLY A 14 -29.03 36.34 9.73
C GLY A 14 -29.81 35.58 8.65
N PHE A 15 -29.13 34.86 7.75
CA PHE A 15 -29.79 33.97 6.78
C PHE A 15 -30.46 32.75 7.44
N MET A 16 -30.14 32.45 8.71
CA MET A 16 -30.73 31.31 9.44
C MET A 16 -32.16 31.57 9.92
N GLU A 17 -32.65 32.82 9.95
CA GLU A 17 -34.06 33.11 10.30
C GLU A 17 -35.04 32.64 9.22
N LYS A 18 -34.60 32.58 7.96
CA LYS A 18 -35.31 31.84 6.91
C LYS A 18 -34.81 30.40 6.93
N GLY A 19 -35.41 29.60 7.81
CA GLY A 19 -35.12 28.17 7.98
C GLY A 19 -35.44 27.33 6.74
N SER A 20 -34.74 27.55 5.64
CA SER A 20 -34.78 26.64 4.49
C SER A 20 -34.06 25.36 4.89
N ARG A 21 -34.85 24.28 5.09
CA ARG A 21 -34.32 22.95 5.40
C ARG A 21 -33.27 22.56 4.36
N ARG A 22 -32.17 21.97 4.82
CA ARG A 22 -31.16 21.40 3.93
C ARG A 22 -31.48 19.93 3.70
N ILE A 23 -31.51 19.53 2.44
CA ILE A 23 -31.70 18.16 2.00
C ILE A 23 -30.40 17.65 1.36
N VAL A 24 -30.20 16.34 1.35
CA VAL A 24 -29.11 15.72 0.60
C VAL A 24 -29.35 15.89 -0.89
N CYS A 25 -28.30 16.16 -1.66
CA CYS A 25 -28.43 16.33 -3.10
C CYS A 25 -28.88 15.01 -3.78
N PRO A 26 -29.92 15.05 -4.63
CA PRO A 26 -30.40 13.86 -5.36
C PRO A 26 -29.39 13.25 -6.33
N LEU A 27 -28.42 14.03 -6.82
CA LEU A 27 -27.40 13.58 -7.78
C LEU A 27 -26.10 13.10 -7.13
N ASP A 28 -25.81 13.54 -5.90
CA ASP A 28 -24.60 13.16 -5.17
C ASP A 28 -24.85 13.26 -3.66
N PRO A 29 -24.89 12.13 -2.95
CA PRO A 29 -25.10 12.12 -1.50
C PRO A 29 -24.01 12.81 -0.69
N LYS A 30 -22.87 13.18 -1.29
CA LYS A 30 -21.74 13.80 -0.59
C LYS A 30 -21.96 15.25 -0.18
N HIS A 31 -23.03 15.91 -0.65
CA HIS A 31 -23.33 17.29 -0.25
C HIS A 31 -24.82 17.55 0.00
N THR A 32 -25.09 18.66 0.68
CA THR A 32 -26.45 19.12 1.00
C THR A 32 -26.77 20.46 0.36
N VAL A 33 -28.05 20.69 0.10
CA VAL A 33 -28.57 21.85 -0.62
C VAL A 33 -29.81 22.34 0.12
N CYS A 34 -30.03 23.65 0.16
CA CYS A 34 -31.27 24.19 0.69
C CYS A 34 -32.45 23.79 -0.21
N GLU A 35 -33.54 23.31 0.40
CA GLU A 35 -34.74 22.79 -0.26
C GLU A 35 -35.30 23.80 -1.29
N ASP A 36 -35.34 25.08 -0.91
CA ASP A 36 -35.75 26.22 -1.74
C ASP A 36 -34.83 26.50 -2.95
N LYS A 37 -33.56 26.10 -2.86
CA LYS A 37 -32.55 26.32 -3.91
C LYS A 37 -32.26 25.07 -4.73
N LEU A 38 -32.96 23.97 -4.47
CA LEU A 38 -32.73 22.69 -5.15
C LEU A 38 -32.75 22.83 -6.67
N HIS A 39 -33.76 23.51 -7.22
CA HIS A 39 -33.88 23.71 -8.67
C HIS A 39 -32.65 24.42 -9.27
N THR A 40 -32.24 25.55 -8.69
CA THR A 40 -31.07 26.29 -9.17
C THR A 40 -29.76 25.51 -8.99
N HIS A 41 -29.66 24.70 -7.95
CA HIS A 41 -28.51 23.83 -7.73
C HIS A 41 -28.43 22.71 -8.77
N MET A 42 -29.55 22.05 -9.12
CA MET A 42 -29.60 20.97 -10.12
C MET A 42 -29.08 21.40 -11.50
N LEU A 43 -29.22 22.69 -11.86
CA LEU A 43 -28.70 23.22 -13.12
C LEU A 43 -27.17 23.25 -13.17
N LYS A 44 -26.50 23.47 -12.03
CA LYS A 44 -25.05 23.67 -11.92
C LYS A 44 -24.32 22.58 -11.13
N CYS A 45 -25.04 21.54 -10.71
CA CYS A 45 -24.45 20.49 -9.90
C CYS A 45 -23.36 19.75 -10.69
N ASN A 46 -22.18 19.60 -10.10
CA ASN A 46 -21.06 18.91 -10.73
C ASN A 46 -21.31 17.42 -10.95
N ALA A 47 -22.17 16.82 -10.12
CA ALA A 47 -22.59 15.42 -10.24
C ALA A 47 -23.56 15.17 -11.40
N LYS A 48 -24.08 16.24 -12.02
CA LYS A 48 -24.88 16.12 -13.23
C LYS A 48 -24.01 15.54 -14.34
N GLU A 49 -24.52 14.51 -15.02
CA GLU A 49 -23.86 13.93 -16.19
C GLU A 49 -23.67 15.01 -17.25
N LYS A 50 -22.41 15.23 -17.63
CA LYS A 50 -22.04 16.18 -18.68
C LYS A 50 -21.98 15.41 -20.00
N PRO A 51 -22.48 15.99 -21.11
CA PRO A 51 -22.34 15.36 -22.42
C PRO A 51 -20.85 15.13 -22.70
N LYS A 52 -20.51 13.91 -23.09
CA LYS A 52 -19.15 13.56 -23.49
C LYS A 52 -18.77 14.37 -24.74
N PRO A 53 -17.56 14.95 -24.81
CA PRO A 53 -17.10 15.65 -26.02
C PRO A 53 -17.08 14.74 -27.26
N VAL A 54 -17.15 15.32 -28.46
CA VAL A 54 -17.15 14.56 -29.74
C VAL A 54 -15.90 13.69 -29.92
N TYR A 55 -14.77 14.15 -29.37
CA TYR A 55 -13.49 13.43 -29.41
C TYR A 55 -13.31 12.42 -28.25
N TYR A 56 -14.32 12.23 -27.40
CA TYR A 56 -14.25 11.21 -26.37
C TYR A 56 -14.38 9.82 -26.98
N VAL A 57 -13.36 8.99 -26.78
CA VAL A 57 -13.38 7.57 -27.12
C VAL A 57 -13.25 6.77 -25.82
N GLU A 58 -14.26 5.96 -25.52
CA GLU A 58 -14.25 5.12 -24.33
C GLU A 58 -13.12 4.09 -24.42
N ASN A 59 -12.38 3.90 -23.32
CA ASN A 59 -11.32 2.90 -23.17
C ASN A 59 -10.11 3.03 -24.13
N ILE A 60 -9.89 4.16 -24.81
CA ILE A 60 -8.76 4.34 -25.74
C ILE A 60 -7.37 4.13 -25.08
N ASN A 61 -7.25 4.43 -23.78
CA ASN A 61 -6.02 4.28 -23.00
C ASN A 61 -6.11 3.16 -21.95
N ALA A 62 -7.15 2.32 -21.99
CA ALA A 62 -7.34 1.29 -20.97
C ALA A 62 -6.26 0.19 -21.04
N GLY A 63 -5.51 0.07 -22.15
CA GLY A 63 -4.55 -1.02 -22.34
C GLY A 63 -5.24 -2.37 -22.54
N LEU A 64 -4.57 -3.29 -23.25
CA LEU A 64 -5.10 -4.63 -23.47
C LEU A 64 -4.80 -5.52 -22.26
N PHE A 65 -5.64 -5.42 -21.22
CA PHE A 65 -5.45 -6.15 -19.95
C PHE A 65 -5.37 -7.68 -20.12
N LEU A 66 -6.12 -8.25 -21.07
CA LEU A 66 -6.19 -9.69 -21.25
C LEU A 66 -4.89 -10.30 -21.77
N THR A 67 -4.22 -9.64 -22.73
CA THR A 67 -2.99 -10.19 -23.31
C THR A 67 -1.84 -10.08 -22.33
N LEU A 68 -1.66 -8.92 -21.68
CA LEU A 68 -0.57 -8.72 -20.73
C LEU A 68 -0.66 -9.68 -19.53
N PHE A 69 -1.87 -9.88 -18.99
CA PHE A 69 -2.08 -10.81 -17.88
C PHE A 69 -1.77 -12.26 -18.28
N MET A 70 -2.20 -12.69 -19.47
CA MET A 70 -1.88 -14.03 -19.98
C MET A 70 -0.38 -14.23 -20.20
N PHE A 71 0.33 -13.22 -20.72
CA PHE A 71 1.79 -13.29 -20.88
C PHE A 71 2.53 -13.36 -19.54
N ILE A 72 2.12 -12.57 -18.54
CA ILE A 72 2.73 -12.59 -17.19
C ILE A 72 2.52 -13.96 -16.54
N LEU A 73 1.32 -14.53 -16.62
CA LEU A 73 1.02 -15.84 -16.05
C LEU A 73 1.85 -16.94 -16.72
N LEU A 74 1.97 -16.92 -18.05
CA LEU A 74 2.76 -17.89 -18.82
C LEU A 74 4.24 -17.84 -18.45
N ILE A 75 4.83 -16.64 -18.39
CA ILE A 75 6.25 -16.46 -18.03
C ILE A 75 6.52 -16.91 -16.59
N SER A 76 5.63 -16.56 -15.66
CA SER A 76 5.76 -16.95 -14.25
C SER A 76 5.73 -18.47 -14.08
N MET A 77 4.82 -19.16 -14.77
CA MET A 77 4.73 -20.63 -14.73
C MET A 77 5.98 -21.30 -15.33
N LEU A 78 6.49 -20.79 -16.44
CA LEU A 78 7.69 -21.33 -17.08
C LEU A 78 8.93 -21.15 -16.20
N LEU A 79 9.07 -20.00 -15.55
CA LEU A 79 10.17 -19.73 -14.61
C LEU A 79 10.13 -20.69 -13.41
N LEU A 80 8.94 -20.93 -12.85
CA LEU A 80 8.78 -21.83 -11.71
C LEU A 80 9.16 -23.28 -12.08
N LEU A 81 8.74 -23.74 -13.26
CA LEU A 81 9.12 -25.06 -13.78
C LEU A 81 10.64 -25.18 -13.97
N PHE A 82 11.28 -24.15 -14.52
CA PHE A 82 12.72 -24.12 -14.74
C PHE A 82 13.51 -24.17 -13.42
N ILE A 83 13.07 -23.41 -12.41
CA ILE A 83 13.66 -23.42 -11.07
C ILE A 83 13.54 -24.84 -10.48
N LEU A 84 12.35 -25.44 -10.48
CA LEU A 84 12.16 -26.78 -9.93
C LEU A 84 13.03 -27.84 -10.64
N LEU A 85 13.22 -27.71 -11.96
CA LEU A 85 14.09 -28.58 -12.73
C LEU A 85 15.58 -28.43 -12.35
N LEU A 86 16.05 -27.20 -12.12
CA LEU A 86 17.40 -26.94 -11.63
C LEU A 86 17.61 -27.51 -10.22
N PHE A 87 16.67 -27.28 -9.30
CA PHE A 87 16.82 -27.71 -7.91
C PHE A 87 16.71 -29.23 -7.72
N THR A 88 15.95 -29.93 -8.57
CA THR A 88 15.88 -31.40 -8.53
C THR A 88 17.16 -32.08 -9.04
N GLY A 89 18.00 -31.37 -9.80
CA GLY A 89 19.27 -31.87 -10.32
C GLY A 89 20.51 -31.52 -9.48
N LEU A 90 20.41 -30.58 -8.54
CA LEU A 90 21.52 -30.11 -7.70
C LEU A 90 21.26 -30.41 -6.22
N CYS A 91 21.52 -31.66 -5.79
CA CYS A 91 21.90 -31.90 -4.40
C CYS A 91 23.33 -31.37 -4.19
N LEU A 92 23.47 -30.06 -4.03
CA LEU A 92 24.73 -29.48 -3.56
C LEU A 92 24.77 -29.64 -2.03
N ASP A 93 25.43 -30.70 -1.58
CA ASP A 93 25.94 -30.78 -0.22
C ASP A 93 27.05 -29.74 -0.10
N VAL A 94 26.71 -28.56 0.43
CA VAL A 94 27.68 -27.50 0.67
C VAL A 94 28.35 -27.82 2.00
N ASP A 95 29.61 -28.27 1.93
CA ASP A 95 30.41 -28.55 3.12
C ASP A 95 30.66 -27.25 3.89
N GLU A 96 30.01 -27.10 5.06
CA GLU A 96 30.06 -25.89 5.88
C GLU A 96 31.31 -25.93 6.77
N HIS A 97 32.42 -25.38 6.27
CA HIS A 97 33.61 -25.16 7.09
C HIS A 97 33.54 -23.84 7.87
N VAL A 98 33.16 -23.91 9.15
CA VAL A 98 33.24 -22.78 10.08
C VAL A 98 34.67 -22.65 10.61
N LEU A 99 35.43 -21.70 10.05
CA LEU A 99 36.71 -21.30 10.64
C LEU A 99 36.44 -20.52 11.93
N SER A 100 37.18 -20.78 13.01
CA SER A 100 37.04 -20.06 14.29
C SER A 100 38.39 -19.83 14.98
N HIS A 101 38.51 -18.79 15.80
CA HIS A 101 39.70 -18.57 16.62
C HIS A 101 39.79 -19.61 17.76
N SER A 102 41.00 -20.00 18.18
CA SER A 102 41.28 -21.02 19.22
C SER A 102 40.42 -20.85 20.48
N VAL A 103 40.24 -19.61 20.92
CA VAL A 103 39.46 -19.21 22.11
C VAL A 103 37.97 -19.55 22.01
N LEU A 104 37.39 -19.54 20.80
CA LEU A 104 35.96 -19.77 20.60
C LEU A 104 35.61 -21.23 20.29
N HIS A 105 36.59 -22.08 20.00
CA HIS A 105 36.36 -23.49 19.68
C HIS A 105 35.75 -24.28 20.83
N GLN A 106 36.10 -23.95 22.07
CA GLN A 106 35.58 -24.64 23.25
C GLN A 106 34.08 -24.37 23.44
N GLU A 107 33.66 -23.11 23.27
CA GLU A 107 32.25 -22.73 23.41
C GLU A 107 31.41 -23.20 22.21
N LEU A 108 31.97 -23.22 21.00
CA LEU A 108 31.32 -23.76 19.81
C LEU A 108 31.10 -25.28 19.85
N LYS A 109 31.90 -26.01 20.64
CA LYS A 109 31.80 -27.48 20.76
C LYS A 109 31.07 -27.91 22.04
N ASN A 110 30.61 -26.97 22.85
CA ASN A 110 29.98 -27.26 24.13
C ASN A 110 28.54 -27.78 23.92
N PRO A 111 28.23 -29.06 24.20
CA PRO A 111 26.91 -29.63 23.96
C PRO A 111 25.82 -29.07 24.89
N LYS A 112 26.21 -28.32 25.93
CA LYS A 112 25.26 -27.64 26.82
C LYS A 112 24.68 -26.35 26.22
N ASN A 113 25.29 -25.84 25.15
CA ASN A 113 24.80 -24.65 24.47
C ASN A 113 23.60 -25.03 23.60
N GLY A 114 22.42 -24.49 23.91
CA GLY A 114 21.23 -24.68 23.08
C GLY A 114 21.36 -24.03 21.70
N ASP A 115 20.44 -24.35 20.79
CA ASP A 115 20.50 -23.93 19.38
C ASP A 115 20.62 -22.42 19.19
N SER A 116 19.97 -21.63 20.05
CA SER A 116 20.03 -20.17 20.00
C SER A 116 21.42 -19.64 20.33
N ALA A 117 22.05 -20.18 21.39
CA ALA A 117 23.41 -19.82 21.77
C ALA A 117 24.42 -20.25 20.70
N HIS A 118 24.25 -21.44 20.13
CA HIS A 118 25.08 -21.92 19.02
C HIS A 118 25.00 -21.01 17.79
N LYS A 119 23.80 -20.57 17.40
CA LYS A 119 23.61 -19.62 16.28
C LYS A 119 24.32 -18.30 16.54
N HIS A 120 24.19 -17.75 17.75
CA HIS A 120 24.86 -16.50 18.12
C HIS A 120 26.38 -16.62 18.11
N LEU A 121 26.93 -17.72 18.64
CA LEU A 121 28.37 -17.98 18.65
C LEU A 121 28.93 -18.12 17.22
N ARG A 122 28.22 -18.83 16.33
CA ARG A 122 28.60 -18.93 14.91
C ARG A 122 28.62 -17.56 14.21
N GLN A 123 27.66 -16.70 14.51
CA GLN A 123 27.63 -15.34 13.98
C GLN A 123 28.81 -14.49 14.47
N GLN A 124 29.15 -14.58 15.76
CA GLN A 124 30.30 -13.86 16.35
C GLN A 124 31.62 -14.32 15.73
N VAL A 125 31.77 -15.63 15.51
CA VAL A 125 32.96 -16.19 14.89
C VAL A 125 33.15 -15.66 13.46
N SER A 126 32.08 -15.68 12.67
CA SER A 126 32.12 -15.24 11.26
C SER A 126 32.45 -13.74 11.14
N SER A 127 31.93 -12.90 12.04
CA SER A 127 32.21 -11.45 12.04
C SER A 127 33.64 -11.13 12.51
N GLN A 128 34.17 -11.91 13.45
CA GLN A 128 35.51 -11.68 13.99
C GLN A 128 36.61 -12.04 12.98
N TRP A 129 36.41 -13.06 12.14
CA TRP A 129 37.29 -13.33 10.99
C TRP A 129 37.24 -12.21 9.95
N ALA A 130 36.06 -11.70 9.61
CA ALA A 130 35.95 -10.59 8.65
C ALA A 130 36.75 -9.36 9.11
N HIS A 131 36.89 -9.15 10.42
CA HIS A 131 37.67 -8.06 10.99
C HIS A 131 39.19 -8.34 11.00
N SER A 132 39.61 -9.59 11.23
CA SER A 132 41.04 -9.99 11.23
C SER A 132 41.65 -10.16 9.84
N VAL A 133 40.85 -10.31 8.78
CA VAL A 133 41.34 -10.44 7.38
C VAL A 133 41.39 -9.07 6.67
N MET A 134 40.85 -8.03 7.29
CA MET A 134 40.80 -6.66 6.73
C MET A 134 41.94 -5.75 7.19
N TRP A 135 42.95 -6.30 7.89
CA TRP A 135 44.20 -5.63 8.26
C TRP A 135 45.40 -6.56 8.07
#